data_AF-A0A951C0P4-F1
#
_entry.id   AF-A0A951C0P4-F1
#
_cell.length_a   1.000
_cell.length_b   1.000
_cell.length_c   1.000
_cell.angle_alpha   90.00
_cell.angle_beta   90.00
_cell.angle_gamma   90.00
#
_symmetry.space_group_name_H-M   'P 1'
#
loop_
_entity.id
_entity.type
_entity.pdbx_description
1 polymer ?
#
loop_
_entity_poly.entity_id
_entity_poly.type
_entity_poly.pdbx_seq_one_letter_code
_entity_poly.pdbx_strand_id
1 'polypeptide(L)' 'MVQLTDKAVDKVKEIMASQDPKPAGLRIAVVGGGCSGFSYSMAFENQPNML' A
#
# COMPACT_ATOMS: atom_id res chain seq x y z
N MET A 1 -3.61 13.51 6.72
CA MET A 1 -3.16 13.38 5.32
C MET A 1 -1.99 12.42 5.29
N VAL A 2 -2.02 11.41 4.43
CA VAL A 2 -0.92 10.43 4.27
C VAL A 2 0.09 11.01 3.27
N GLN A 3 1.39 10.96 3.60
CA GLN A 3 2.47 11.43 2.74
C GLN A 3 3.50 10.31 2.57
N LEU A 4 3.99 10.11 1.35
CA LEU A 4 5.11 9.23 1.05
C LEU A 4 6.35 10.08 0.81
N THR A 5 7.51 9.58 1.25
CA THR A 5 8.79 10.15 0.86
C THR A 5 9.12 9.78 -0.58
N ASP A 6 9.99 10.56 -1.24
CA ASP A 6 10.40 10.28 -2.62
C ASP A 6 10.96 8.86 -2.77
N LYS A 7 11.80 8.42 -1.81
CA LYS A 7 12.34 7.06 -1.78
C LYS A 7 11.24 5.98 -1.71
N ALA A 8 10.16 6.23 -0.96
CA ALA A 8 9.04 5.29 -0.89
C ALA A 8 8.27 5.26 -2.21
N VAL A 9 8.07 6.41 -2.85
CA VAL A 9 7.43 6.50 -4.18
C VAL A 9 8.21 5.70 -5.21
N ASP A 10 9.54 5.85 -5.24
CA ASP A 10 10.39 5.12 -6.18
C ASP A 10 10.31 3.62 -5.94
N LYS A 11 10.36 3.17 -4.68
CA LYS A 11 10.27 1.75 -4.36
C LYS A 11 8.91 1.14 -4.70
N VAL A 12 7.83 1.88 -4.49
CA VAL A 12 6.48 1.47 -4.88
C VAL A 12 6.41 1.27 -6.39
N LYS A 13 6.89 2.25 -7.18
CA LYS A 13 6.91 2.17 -8.64
C LYS A 13 7.75 0.99 -9.14
N GLU A 14 8.92 0.77 -8.54
CA GLU A 14 9.81 -0.36 -8.84
C GLU A 14 9.08 -1.69 -8.67
N ILE A 15 8.43 -1.91 -7.52
CA ILE A 15 7.73 -3.16 -7.22
C ILE A 15 6.48 -3.31 -8.11
N MET A 16 5.75 -2.23 -8.41
CA MET A 16 4.61 -2.31 -9.32
C MET A 16 5.02 -2.69 -10.75
N ALA A 17 6.18 -2.20 -11.20
CA ALA A 17 6.68 -2.49 -12.55
C ALA A 17 7.20 -3.94 -12.71
N SER A 18 7.54 -4.62 -11.61
CA SER A 18 7.99 -6.02 -11.64
C SER A 18 6.87 -7.06 -11.57
N GLN A 19 5.61 -6.61 -11.45
CA GLN A 19 4.42 -7.46 -11.36
C GLN A 19 3.74 -7.56 -12.73
N ASP A 20 3.26 -8.76 -13.08
CA ASP A 20 2.42 -9.00 -14.26
C ASP A 20 1.18 -9.83 -13.83
N PRO A 21 -0.04 -9.28 -13.90
CA PRO A 21 -0.39 -7.95 -14.40
C PRO A 21 0.07 -6.82 -13.47
N LYS A 22 0.37 -5.66 -14.06
CA LYS A 22 0.72 -4.45 -13.31
C LYS A 22 -0.45 -4.03 -12.41
N PRO A 23 -0.24 -3.85 -11.10
CA PRO A 23 -1.31 -3.49 -10.19
C PRO A 23 -1.80 -2.05 -10.39
N ALA A 24 -3.07 -1.79 -10.02
CA ALA A 24 -3.68 -0.48 -10.15
C ALA A 24 -3.14 0.53 -9.12
N GLY A 25 -2.79 0.06 -7.91
CA GLY A 25 -2.22 0.94 -6.88
C GLY A 25 -1.79 0.22 -5.62
N LEU A 26 -1.22 1.01 -4.69
CA LEU A 26 -0.89 0.59 -3.33
C LEU A 26 -2.06 0.94 -2.39
N ARG A 27 -2.61 -0.06 -1.71
CA ARG A 27 -3.60 0.08 -0.64
C ARG A 27 -2.91 0.12 0.72
N ILE A 28 -3.36 1.03 1.57
CA ILE A 28 -2.97 1.10 2.98
C ILE A 28 -4.23 0.81 3.81
N ALA A 29 -4.13 -0.17 4.69
CA ALA A 29 -5.20 -0.56 5.61
C ALA A 29 -4.73 -0.42 7.06
N VAL A 30 -5.65 -0.03 7.94
CA VAL A 30 -5.42 -0.10 9.38
C VAL A 30 -5.93 -1.46 9.87
N VAL A 31 -5.08 -2.20 10.55
CA VAL A 31 -5.40 -3.50 11.14
C VAL A 31 -5.25 -3.44 12.66
N GLY A 32 -6.07 -4.21 13.38
CA GLY A 32 -5.95 -4.33 14.83
C GLY A 32 -4.65 -5.05 15.19
N GLY A 33 -3.85 -4.46 16.08
CA GLY A 33 -2.60 -5.00 16.60
C GLY A 33 -2.71 -5.55 18.03
N GLY A 34 -3.93 -5.71 18.57
CA GLY A 34 -4.17 -6.16 19.94
C GLY A 34 -3.84 -5.09 20.98
N CYS A 35 -3.21 -5.48 22.10
CA CYS A 35 -2.86 -4.55 23.19
C CYS A 35 -1.90 -3.42 22.78
N SER A 36 -1.23 -3.56 21.63
CA SER A 36 -0.33 -2.55 21.06
C SER A 36 -1.03 -1.51 20.18
N GLY A 37 -2.36 -1.59 20.01
CA GLY A 37 -3.15 -0.62 19.26
C GLY A 37 -3.38 -1.00 17.81
N PHE A 38 -3.08 -0.09 16.88
CA PHE A 38 -3.29 -0.29 15.45
C PHE A 38 -1.97 -0.50 14.69
N SER A 39 -2.01 -1.25 13.61
CA SER A 39 -0.90 -1.42 12.67
C SER A 39 -1.34 -1.06 11.25
N TYR A 40 -0.37 -0.74 10.40
CA TYR A 40 -0.63 -0.47 8.98
C TYR A 40 -0.23 -1.69 8.14
N SER A 41 -1.13 -2.14 7.29
CA SER A 41 -0.88 -3.13 6.25
C SER A 41 -0.85 -2.46 4.90
N MET A 42 0.08 -2.88 4.03
CA MET A 42 0.25 -2.33 2.68
C MET A 42 0.19 -3.46 1.66
N ALA A 43 -0.65 -3.32 0.65
CA ALA A 43 -0.83 -4.34 -0.39
C ALA A 43 -1.06 -3.70 -1.76
N PHE A 44 -0.60 -4.35 -2.83
CA PHE A 44 -0.94 -3.94 -4.18
C PHE A 44 -2.30 -4.51 -4.59
N GLU A 45 -3.18 -3.66 -5.12
CA GLU A 45 -4.52 -4.06 -5.55
C GLU A 45 -4.85 -3.56 -6.95
N ASN A 46 -5.75 -4.28 -7.62
CA ASN A 46 -6.22 -3.99 -8.98
C ASN A 46 -7.51 -3.18 -9.02
N GLN A 47 -8.18 -3.00 -7.88
CA GLN A 47 -9.44 -2.27 -7.80
C GLN A 47 -9.38 -1.28 -6.63
N PRO A 48 -9.79 -0.02 -6.84
CA PRO A 48 -9.99 0.89 -5.72
C PRO A 48 -11.17 0.37 -4.91
N ASN A 49 -10.91 -0.11 -3.70
CA ASN A 49 -11.97 -0.51 -2.79
C ASN A 49 -12.64 0.76 -2.24
N MET A 50 -13.75 1.17 -2.86
CA MET A 50 -14.64 2.22 -2.36
C MET A 50 -15.56 1.64 -1.29
N LEU A 51 -15.01 1.43 -0.09
CA LEU A 51 -15.81 1.23 1.12
C LEU A 51 -15.72 2.48 1.99
#